data_AF-A0A7S1ZYC1-F1
#
_entry.id   AF-A0A7S1ZYC1-F1
#
_cell.length_a   1.000
_cell.length_b   1.000
_cell.length_c   1.000
_cell.angle_alpha   90.00
_cell.angle_beta   90.00
_cell.angle_gamma   90.00
#
_symmetry.space_group_name_H-M   'P 1'
#
loop_
_entity.id
_entity.type
_entity.pdbx_description
1 polymer ?
#
loop_
_entity_poly.entity_id
_entity_poly.type
_entity_poly.pdbx_seq_one_letter_code
_entity_poly.pdbx_strand_id
1 'polypeptide(L)'
;FAYRLDIKSQKAQQKEAVKMKILFNLILPLNLASARLHVYSKNDRHTLEGKGKGKVKGKGKEKQRMKRYCRVFGAVDCDDGISCTVDECNSCTGCVSTPQDSTCDDGLGCTADICSTTLGCVHVTHDSLCDDNHICTIDTCEVGVGCKNTPHPQFQFKQFNIISAGASDWTISSTTEARDLDGNVYQTGIITVGSKTYNVDKYAEGMVDRVDMHKFGGGWANTFPGGFGGAHFLVSVSAKVTIPAGTWTMIIGSDDGRILQMKGILFEQVSGQNILSDGGVGAGTPRIGYEYATAHAYSKGMFTVADDTTVDLYAMFWKAGGGESFDLGIAPGDSLSSPKSYFSFLEDGVYGWKVGAC
;
A
#
# COMPACT_ATOMS: atom_id res chain seq x y z
N PHE A 1 1.90 22.27 -59.93
CA PHE A 1 0.97 23.33 -59.51
C PHE A 1 1.21 23.62 -58.04
N ALA A 2 1.57 24.86 -57.75
CA ALA A 2 1.97 25.36 -56.43
C ALA A 2 0.77 25.55 -55.51
N TYR A 3 0.98 25.47 -54.19
CA TYR A 3 0.36 26.42 -53.25
C TYR A 3 1.37 26.84 -52.18
N ARG A 4 1.66 28.14 -52.16
CA ARG A 4 2.26 28.89 -51.06
C ARG A 4 1.27 28.93 -49.90
N LEU A 5 1.76 28.83 -48.67
CA LEU A 5 1.09 29.44 -47.51
C LEU A 5 2.05 30.46 -46.89
N ASP A 6 1.77 31.71 -47.18
CA ASP A 6 2.37 32.90 -46.57
C ASP A 6 1.89 33.01 -45.11
N ILE A 7 2.84 33.10 -44.19
CA ILE A 7 2.58 33.41 -42.78
C ILE A 7 2.29 34.91 -42.69
N LYS A 8 1.06 35.28 -42.30
CA LYS A 8 0.78 36.58 -41.70
C LYS A 8 -0.14 36.41 -40.48
N SER A 9 0.26 37.09 -39.40
CA SER A 9 -0.53 37.51 -38.24
C SER A 9 -0.44 36.67 -36.96
N GLN A 10 0.35 37.18 -36.01
CA GLN A 10 0.56 36.78 -34.61
C GLN A 10 -0.70 36.90 -33.70
N LYS A 11 -1.92 36.64 -34.17
CA LYS A 11 -3.14 36.78 -33.33
C LYS A 11 -3.96 35.51 -33.10
N ALA A 12 -3.45 34.34 -33.48
CA ALA A 12 -4.18 33.07 -33.33
C ALA A 12 -3.70 32.12 -32.21
N GLN A 13 -2.69 32.48 -31.40
CA GLN A 13 -2.17 31.61 -30.32
C GLN A 13 -2.50 32.04 -28.88
N GLN A 14 -3.42 33.00 -28.67
CA GLN A 14 -3.82 33.44 -27.32
C GLN A 14 -5.18 32.91 -26.82
N LYS A 15 -5.75 31.87 -27.43
CA LYS A 15 -7.08 31.36 -27.04
C LYS A 15 -7.19 29.88 -26.62
N GLU A 16 -6.07 29.21 -26.33
CA GLU A 16 -6.07 27.89 -25.65
C GLU A 16 -5.32 27.85 -24.31
N ALA A 17 -4.75 28.96 -23.83
CA ALA A 17 -4.06 29.03 -22.53
C ALA A 17 -4.99 29.31 -21.33
N VAL A 18 -6.29 29.04 -21.43
CA VAL A 18 -7.28 29.28 -20.35
C VAL A 18 -7.99 27.98 -19.89
N LYS A 19 -7.60 26.80 -20.40
CA LYS A 19 -8.18 25.51 -19.96
C LYS A 19 -7.26 24.58 -19.18
N MET A 20 -6.05 25.01 -18.81
CA MET A 20 -5.16 24.27 -17.91
C MET A 20 -4.62 25.19 -16.82
N LYS A 21 -5.50 25.58 -15.89
CA LYS A 21 -5.13 26.41 -14.72
C LYS A 21 -5.81 25.97 -13.42
N ILE A 22 -6.17 24.69 -13.30
CA ILE A 22 -6.62 24.08 -12.05
C ILE A 22 -6.09 22.64 -12.00
N LEU A 23 -4.77 22.46 -11.78
CA LEU A 23 -4.22 21.26 -11.13
C LEU A 23 -2.71 21.39 -10.84
N PHE A 24 -2.24 22.54 -10.32
CA PHE A 24 -0.86 22.65 -9.83
C PHE A 24 -0.81 23.67 -8.70
N ASN A 25 -1.41 23.32 -7.55
CA ASN A 25 -1.30 24.06 -6.30
C ASN A 25 -1.55 23.09 -5.14
N LEU A 26 -0.55 22.27 -4.82
CA LEU A 26 -0.31 21.69 -3.49
C LEU A 26 1.03 20.94 -3.55
N ILE A 27 2.12 21.62 -3.13
CA ILE A 27 3.29 21.15 -2.35
C ILE A 27 4.43 22.20 -2.49
N LEU A 28 4.59 22.99 -1.41
CA LEU A 28 5.73 23.79 -0.90
C LEU A 28 6.51 24.85 -1.74
N PRO A 29 7.15 25.83 -1.04
CA PRO A 29 7.46 27.15 -1.58
C PRO A 29 8.89 27.24 -2.14
N LEU A 30 9.06 27.85 -3.31
CA LEU A 30 10.38 28.16 -3.85
C LEU A 30 10.46 29.62 -4.28
N ASN A 31 11.49 30.28 -3.75
CA ASN A 31 11.91 31.64 -4.02
C ASN A 31 12.09 31.91 -5.51
N LEU A 32 11.65 33.09 -5.94
CA LEU A 32 11.94 33.63 -7.27
C LEU A 32 13.45 33.89 -7.41
N ALA A 33 14.07 33.28 -8.42
CA ALA A 33 15.26 33.82 -9.07
C ALA A 33 15.01 33.93 -10.58
N SER A 34 15.37 35.09 -11.11
CA SER A 34 15.07 35.59 -12.45
C SER A 34 15.79 34.82 -13.57
N ALA A 35 15.05 34.18 -14.48
CA ALA A 35 15.60 33.67 -15.73
C ALA A 35 15.42 34.71 -16.86
N ARG A 36 16.52 35.31 -17.31
CA ARG A 36 16.56 36.17 -18.50
C ARG A 36 16.54 35.31 -19.77
N LEU A 37 15.49 35.47 -20.56
CA LEU A 37 15.36 34.92 -21.91
C LEU A 37 16.28 35.69 -22.88
N HIS A 38 17.40 35.10 -23.32
CA HIS A 38 18.19 35.65 -24.43
C HIS A 38 17.67 35.11 -25.77
N VAL A 39 17.07 36.00 -26.55
CA VAL A 39 16.71 35.78 -27.95
C VAL A 39 17.98 35.92 -28.81
N TYR A 40 18.43 34.87 -29.49
CA TYR A 40 19.48 34.99 -30.50
C TYR A 40 18.90 35.43 -31.85
N SER A 41 19.32 36.61 -32.30
CA SER A 41 19.11 37.13 -33.65
C SER A 41 20.04 36.40 -34.64
N LYS A 42 19.48 35.73 -35.65
CA LYS A 42 20.22 35.30 -36.84
C LYS A 42 20.40 36.48 -37.77
N ASN A 43 21.58 37.10 -37.76
CA ASN A 43 22.20 37.70 -38.93
C ASN A 43 23.59 38.20 -38.56
N ASP A 44 24.62 37.49 -39.00
CA ASP A 44 25.86 38.15 -39.40
C ASP A 44 26.52 37.35 -40.54
N ARG A 45 26.42 37.91 -41.74
CA ARG A 45 27.27 37.54 -42.88
C ARG A 45 28.58 38.29 -42.68
N HIS A 46 29.67 37.58 -42.41
CA HIS A 46 30.99 38.16 -42.57
C HIS A 46 31.37 38.19 -44.06
N THR A 47 31.34 39.39 -44.63
CA THR A 47 32.06 39.76 -45.87
C THR A 47 33.57 39.72 -45.60
N LEU A 48 34.30 38.94 -46.39
CA LEU A 48 35.76 38.93 -46.40
C LEU A 48 36.27 40.01 -47.36
N GLU A 49 36.76 41.14 -46.83
CA GLU A 49 37.65 42.04 -47.57
C GLU A 49 39.09 41.53 -47.45
N GLY A 50 39.58 40.88 -48.50
CA GLY A 50 40.99 40.53 -48.65
C GLY A 50 41.68 41.45 -49.65
N LYS A 51 42.49 42.39 -49.17
CA LYS A 51 43.49 43.10 -50.00
C LYS A 51 44.61 42.12 -50.36
N GLY A 52 44.70 41.73 -51.62
CA GLY A 52 45.80 40.94 -52.16
C GLY A 52 45.97 41.16 -53.65
N LYS A 53 46.98 41.95 -54.05
CA LYS A 53 47.42 42.10 -55.44
C LYS A 53 48.17 40.83 -55.84
N GLY A 54 47.65 40.09 -56.82
CA GLY A 54 48.36 38.96 -57.42
C GLY A 54 47.58 38.33 -58.57
N LYS A 55 47.98 38.62 -59.81
CA LYS A 55 47.46 37.96 -61.02
C LYS A 55 47.93 36.50 -61.06
N VAL A 56 47.02 35.54 -61.13
CA VAL A 56 47.29 34.22 -61.73
C VAL A 56 46.10 33.77 -62.58
N LYS A 57 46.38 33.42 -63.83
CA LYS A 57 45.44 32.93 -64.84
C LYS A 57 44.93 31.53 -64.47
N GLY A 58 43.68 31.24 -64.84
CA GLY A 58 42.93 30.10 -64.32
C GLY A 58 43.36 28.70 -64.77
N LYS A 59 42.74 27.70 -64.11
CA LYS A 59 42.13 26.46 -64.65
C LYS A 59 41.88 25.51 -63.46
N GLY A 60 40.77 24.76 -63.53
CA GLY A 60 40.55 23.55 -62.72
C GLY A 60 39.55 23.72 -61.56
N LYS A 61 38.36 23.13 -61.72
CA LYS A 61 37.40 22.91 -60.64
C LYS A 61 37.88 21.73 -59.79
N GLU A 62 38.38 21.99 -58.59
CA GLU A 62 38.52 20.96 -57.57
C GLU A 62 37.39 21.15 -56.55
N LYS A 63 36.51 20.14 -56.44
CA LYS A 63 35.45 20.11 -55.42
C LYS A 63 36.09 19.94 -54.04
N GLN A 64 36.39 21.05 -53.37
CA GLN A 64 36.75 21.00 -51.95
C GLN A 64 35.54 20.56 -51.13
N ARG A 65 35.65 19.34 -50.58
CA ARG A 65 34.75 18.73 -49.60
C ARG A 65 34.74 19.64 -48.35
N MET A 66 33.62 20.32 -48.09
CA MET A 66 33.44 21.19 -46.92
C MET A 66 33.48 20.34 -45.64
N LYS A 67 34.68 20.11 -45.10
CA LYS A 67 34.84 19.64 -43.71
C LYS A 67 34.47 20.80 -42.81
N ARG A 68 33.31 20.73 -42.15
CA ARG A 68 32.98 21.65 -41.05
C ARG A 68 33.97 21.41 -39.92
N TYR A 69 34.95 22.31 -39.79
CA TYR A 69 35.87 22.33 -38.65
C TYR A 69 35.22 23.16 -37.54
N CYS A 70 34.92 22.53 -36.42
CA CYS A 70 34.57 23.23 -35.19
C CYS A 70 35.83 23.92 -34.66
N ARG A 71 35.78 25.25 -34.46
CA ARG A 71 36.93 26.04 -33.99
C ARG A 71 36.97 26.01 -32.48
N VAL A 72 38.11 25.62 -31.91
CA VAL A 72 38.38 25.68 -30.47
C VAL A 72 38.53 27.14 -30.06
N PHE A 73 37.61 27.64 -29.23
CA PHE A 73 37.84 28.83 -28.41
C PHE A 73 38.48 28.36 -27.11
N GLY A 74 39.41 29.13 -26.53
CA GLY A 74 40.29 28.71 -25.43
C GLY A 74 39.58 28.13 -24.21
N ALA A 75 40.33 27.47 -23.32
CA ALA A 75 39.84 26.71 -22.16
C ALA A 75 38.68 27.43 -21.45
N VAL A 76 37.46 26.95 -21.71
CA VAL A 76 36.24 27.33 -20.98
C VAL A 76 36.11 26.34 -19.84
N ASP A 77 35.95 26.86 -18.63
CA ASP A 77 35.52 26.06 -17.49
C ASP A 77 34.07 25.64 -17.72
N CYS A 78 33.85 24.34 -17.83
CA CYS A 78 32.53 23.75 -18.11
C CYS A 78 31.89 23.14 -16.86
N ASP A 79 32.49 23.31 -15.68
CA ASP A 79 31.94 22.83 -14.41
C ASP A 79 30.53 23.40 -14.18
N ASP A 80 29.53 22.52 -14.14
CA ASP A 80 28.13 22.91 -13.88
C ASP A 80 27.80 22.99 -12.38
N GLY A 81 28.77 22.67 -11.52
CA GLY A 81 28.66 22.66 -10.07
C GLY A 81 27.94 21.43 -9.51
N ILE A 82 27.64 20.43 -10.34
CA ILE A 82 26.92 19.22 -9.95
C ILE A 82 27.90 18.06 -9.89
N SER A 83 28.20 17.58 -8.68
CA SER A 83 29.26 16.59 -8.47
C SER A 83 29.06 15.23 -9.17
N CYS A 84 27.85 14.95 -9.65
CA CYS A 84 27.50 13.68 -10.29
C CYS A 84 27.43 13.76 -11.82
N THR A 85 27.70 14.93 -12.41
CA THR A 85 27.79 15.10 -13.86
C THR A 85 29.24 14.98 -14.32
N VAL A 86 29.41 14.55 -15.56
CA VAL A 86 30.68 14.63 -16.28
C VAL A 86 30.61 15.80 -17.24
N ASP A 87 31.44 16.81 -16.98
CA ASP A 87 31.51 18.04 -17.76
C ASP A 87 32.58 17.96 -18.85
N GLU A 88 32.14 18.13 -20.10
CA GLU A 88 33.01 18.11 -21.26
C GLU A 88 32.86 19.38 -22.10
N CYS A 89 33.99 19.95 -22.51
CA CYS A 89 34.02 21.03 -23.49
C CYS A 89 34.01 20.46 -24.91
N ASN A 90 32.83 20.36 -25.52
CA ASN A 90 32.71 19.90 -26.90
C ASN A 90 32.99 21.03 -27.89
N SER A 91 33.97 20.84 -28.76
CA SER A 91 34.37 21.86 -29.75
C SER A 91 33.25 22.35 -30.68
N CYS A 92 32.20 21.57 -30.89
CA CYS A 92 31.07 21.88 -31.77
C CYS A 92 29.81 22.36 -31.04
N THR A 93 29.55 21.87 -29.82
CA THR A 93 28.31 22.15 -29.06
C THR A 93 28.51 23.01 -27.82
N GLY A 94 29.76 23.31 -27.42
CA GLY A 94 30.07 24.03 -26.19
C GLY A 94 30.15 23.08 -24.98
N CYS A 95 29.93 23.61 -23.77
CA CYS A 95 29.91 22.80 -22.56
C CYS A 95 28.72 21.82 -22.59
N VAL A 96 29.00 20.57 -22.24
CA VAL A 96 28.03 19.48 -22.13
C VAL A 96 28.25 18.80 -20.79
N SER A 97 27.19 18.73 -19.99
CA SER A 97 27.18 18.05 -18.69
C SER A 97 26.31 16.81 -18.81
N THR A 98 26.90 15.64 -18.57
CA THR A 98 26.20 14.36 -18.70
C THR A 98 26.01 13.73 -17.32
N PRO A 99 24.77 13.47 -16.87
CA PRO A 99 24.55 12.83 -15.57
C PRO A 99 25.15 11.42 -15.54
N GLN A 100 25.80 11.09 -14.43
CA GLN A 100 26.40 9.78 -14.19
C GLN A 100 25.88 9.19 -12.87
N ASP A 101 24.78 8.44 -12.96
CA ASP A 101 24.09 7.83 -11.81
C ASP A 101 25.01 6.99 -10.91
N SER A 102 25.99 6.28 -11.47
CA SER A 102 26.93 5.46 -10.71
C SER A 102 27.80 6.23 -9.71
N THR A 103 27.88 7.57 -9.83
CA THR A 103 28.62 8.43 -8.90
C THR A 103 27.78 8.79 -7.67
N CYS A 104 26.48 8.51 -7.72
CA CYS A 104 25.53 8.74 -6.65
C CYS A 104 25.22 7.48 -5.84
N ASP A 105 26.02 6.43 -5.94
CA ASP A 105 25.81 5.21 -5.15
C ASP A 105 25.93 5.51 -3.64
N ASP A 106 24.82 5.37 -2.89
CA ASP A 106 24.81 5.54 -1.42
C ASP A 106 25.11 4.24 -0.67
N GLY A 107 25.35 3.14 -1.40
CA GLY A 107 25.63 1.82 -0.86
C GLY A 107 24.39 1.10 -0.31
N LEU A 108 23.18 1.65 -0.48
CA LEU A 108 21.95 1.02 0.01
C LEU A 108 21.26 0.26 -1.13
N GLY A 109 21.18 -1.06 -1.02
CA GLY A 109 20.57 -1.90 -2.07
C GLY A 109 19.07 -1.67 -2.33
N CYS A 110 18.42 -0.82 -1.54
CA CYS A 110 17.00 -0.49 -1.67
C CYS A 110 16.72 0.90 -2.22
N THR A 111 17.76 1.65 -2.59
CA THR A 111 17.63 2.96 -3.23
C THR A 111 17.89 2.84 -4.73
N ALA A 112 17.21 3.69 -5.50
CA ALA A 112 17.60 4.01 -6.86
C ALA A 112 18.38 5.32 -6.84
N ASP A 113 19.66 5.23 -7.17
CA ASP A 113 20.59 6.35 -7.18
C ASP A 113 20.58 7.03 -8.54
N ILE A 114 20.18 8.30 -8.56
CA ILE A 114 19.98 9.06 -9.79
C ILE A 114 20.74 10.38 -9.69
N CYS A 115 21.53 10.68 -10.73
CA CYS A 115 22.13 11.98 -10.89
C CYS A 115 21.14 12.96 -11.54
N SER A 116 20.60 13.87 -10.74
CA SER A 116 19.81 15.00 -11.23
C SER A 116 20.72 16.12 -11.70
N THR A 117 20.58 16.54 -12.96
CA THR A 117 21.27 17.72 -13.53
C THR A 117 20.78 19.06 -12.94
N THR A 118 20.03 19.05 -11.85
CA THR A 118 19.62 20.26 -11.11
C THR A 118 19.83 20.10 -9.60
N LEU A 119 19.56 18.91 -9.06
CA LEU A 119 19.59 18.67 -7.62
C LEU A 119 20.85 17.94 -7.15
N GLY A 120 21.68 17.44 -8.06
CA GLY A 120 22.77 16.52 -7.72
C GLY A 120 22.26 15.11 -7.47
N CYS A 121 22.94 14.37 -6.60
CA CYS A 121 22.54 13.01 -6.27
C CYS A 121 21.20 12.97 -5.55
N VAL A 122 20.32 12.09 -6.04
CA VAL A 122 19.01 11.81 -5.47
C VAL A 122 18.90 10.31 -5.27
N HIS A 123 18.55 9.90 -4.05
CA HIS A 123 18.37 8.50 -3.67
C HIS A 123 16.88 8.26 -3.42
N VAL A 124 16.26 7.44 -4.26
CA VAL A 124 14.82 7.15 -4.16
C VAL A 124 14.64 5.78 -3.51
N THR A 125 13.96 5.73 -2.37
CA THR A 125 13.74 4.48 -1.64
C THR A 125 12.70 3.58 -2.33
N HIS A 126 12.93 2.27 -2.23
CA HIS A 126 12.05 1.24 -2.76
C HIS A 126 11.86 0.11 -1.75
N ASP A 127 10.76 0.15 -1.01
CA ASP A 127 10.41 -0.85 0.02
C ASP A 127 10.36 -2.28 -0.53
N SER A 128 9.91 -2.47 -1.78
CA SER A 128 9.85 -3.78 -2.44
C SER A 128 11.23 -4.43 -2.67
N LEU A 129 12.33 -3.67 -2.57
CA LEU A 129 13.69 -4.22 -2.62
C LEU A 129 14.16 -4.74 -1.26
N CYS A 130 13.39 -4.51 -0.20
CA CYS A 130 13.65 -4.99 1.15
C CYS A 130 12.84 -6.24 1.53
N ASP A 131 11.98 -6.74 0.64
CA ASP A 131 11.14 -7.92 0.85
C ASP A 131 11.99 -9.12 1.28
N ASP A 132 11.84 -9.55 2.54
CA ASP A 132 12.53 -10.72 3.07
C ASP A 132 11.74 -12.02 2.94
N ASN A 133 10.59 -11.96 2.25
CA ASN A 133 9.60 -13.02 2.09
C ASN A 133 9.01 -13.51 3.41
N HIS A 134 9.15 -12.76 4.50
CA HIS A 134 8.54 -13.08 5.78
C HIS A 134 7.22 -12.32 5.91
N ILE A 135 6.10 -13.05 5.89
CA ILE A 135 4.74 -12.44 5.95
C ILE A 135 4.47 -11.62 7.22
N CYS A 136 5.35 -11.73 8.22
CA CYS A 136 5.22 -11.08 9.52
C CYS A 136 6.12 -9.86 9.69
N THR A 137 6.71 -9.36 8.62
CA THR A 137 7.50 -8.13 8.65
C THR A 137 6.88 -7.06 7.75
N ILE A 138 7.00 -5.82 8.20
CA ILE A 138 6.90 -4.63 7.35
C ILE A 138 8.32 -4.36 6.87
N ASP A 139 8.53 -4.55 5.58
CA ASP A 139 9.82 -4.33 4.94
C ASP A 139 9.82 -2.93 4.34
N THR A 140 10.72 -2.09 4.85
CA THR A 140 10.82 -0.67 4.47
C THR A 140 12.26 -0.31 4.16
N CYS A 141 12.43 0.57 3.18
CA CYS A 141 13.71 1.18 2.87
C CYS A 141 13.81 2.54 3.57
N GLU A 142 14.65 2.61 4.61
CA GLU A 142 14.88 3.85 5.37
C GLU A 142 16.06 4.65 4.78
N VAL A 143 15.82 5.93 4.51
CA VAL A 143 16.84 6.85 3.96
C VAL A 143 18.07 6.90 4.87
N GLY A 144 19.25 6.59 4.31
CA GLY A 144 20.53 6.63 5.03
C GLY A 144 20.77 5.44 5.98
N VAL A 145 19.84 4.48 6.04
CA VAL A 145 19.96 3.27 6.87
C VAL A 145 19.93 2.01 6.00
N GLY A 146 19.04 1.97 5.01
CA GLY A 146 18.82 0.81 4.14
C GLY A 146 17.59 0.01 4.55
N CYS A 147 17.60 -1.29 4.23
CA CYS A 147 16.46 -2.15 4.52
C CYS A 147 16.24 -2.37 6.00
N LYS A 148 14.98 -2.28 6.41
CA LYS A 148 14.52 -2.55 7.75
C LYS A 148 13.23 -3.35 7.69
N ASN A 149 13.29 -4.50 8.34
CA ASN A 149 12.19 -5.45 8.42
C ASN A 149 11.71 -5.44 9.87
N THR A 150 10.60 -4.77 10.13
CA THR A 150 10.03 -4.68 11.48
C THR A 150 8.88 -5.66 11.65
N PRO A 151 8.76 -6.35 12.80
CA PRO A 151 7.61 -7.22 13.05
C PRO A 151 6.30 -6.47 12.83
N HIS A 152 5.38 -7.04 12.06
CA HIS A 152 4.08 -6.47 11.75
C HIS A 152 3.06 -6.92 12.81
N PRO A 153 2.46 -6.01 13.60
CA PRO A 153 1.33 -6.33 14.47
C PRO A 153 0.12 -6.71 13.61
N GLN A 154 -0.26 -7.99 13.55
CA GLN A 154 -1.37 -8.44 12.69
C GLN A 154 -2.18 -9.57 13.32
N PHE A 155 -3.43 -9.66 12.89
CA PHE A 155 -4.28 -10.82 13.09
C PHE A 155 -3.95 -11.86 12.02
N GLN A 156 -3.57 -13.06 12.47
CA GLN A 156 -3.52 -14.21 11.59
C GLN A 156 -4.96 -14.54 11.18
N PHE A 157 -5.25 -14.62 9.89
CA PHE A 157 -6.54 -15.07 9.40
C PHE A 157 -6.43 -16.45 8.76
N LYS A 158 -7.52 -17.21 8.85
CA LYS A 158 -7.80 -18.36 8.00
C LYS A 158 -9.17 -18.19 7.40
N GLN A 159 -9.28 -18.46 6.11
CA GLN A 159 -10.52 -18.41 5.37
C GLN A 159 -10.67 -19.60 4.44
N PHE A 160 -11.85 -20.20 4.41
CA PHE A 160 -12.17 -21.24 3.45
C PHE A 160 -13.65 -21.31 3.13
N ASN A 161 -13.95 -21.77 1.92
CA ASN A 161 -15.29 -22.03 1.44
C ASN A 161 -15.54 -23.54 1.40
N ILE A 162 -16.78 -23.95 1.68
CA ILE A 162 -17.22 -25.34 1.52
C ILE A 162 -18.33 -25.44 0.48
N ILE A 163 -18.32 -26.52 -0.29
CA ILE A 163 -19.30 -26.77 -1.36
C ILE A 163 -19.89 -28.19 -1.25
N SER A 164 -21.03 -28.40 -1.90
CA SER A 164 -21.78 -29.67 -1.84
C SER A 164 -21.18 -30.80 -2.68
N ALA A 165 -20.31 -30.50 -3.65
CA ALA A 165 -19.80 -31.50 -4.58
C ALA A 165 -18.96 -32.55 -3.85
N GLY A 166 -19.44 -33.80 -3.78
CA GLY A 166 -18.70 -34.90 -3.15
C GLY A 166 -18.59 -34.81 -1.62
N ALA A 167 -19.29 -33.86 -1.00
CA ALA A 167 -19.33 -33.69 0.45
C ALA A 167 -20.62 -34.30 1.03
N SER A 168 -20.54 -34.83 2.26
CA SER A 168 -21.72 -35.25 3.01
C SER A 168 -22.35 -34.09 3.77
N ASP A 169 -21.60 -33.01 4.02
CA ASP A 169 -22.08 -31.75 4.56
C ASP A 169 -21.40 -30.57 3.86
N TRP A 170 -22.17 -29.51 3.63
CA TRP A 170 -21.76 -28.30 2.92
C TRP A 170 -22.28 -27.03 3.59
N THR A 171 -22.77 -27.16 4.82
CA THR A 171 -23.24 -26.06 5.66
C THR A 171 -22.48 -26.06 6.97
N ILE A 172 -22.47 -24.91 7.65
CA ILE A 172 -21.90 -24.77 8.99
C ILE A 172 -23.05 -24.31 9.88
N SER A 173 -23.50 -25.20 10.78
CA SER A 173 -24.77 -25.05 11.51
C SER A 173 -24.60 -24.91 13.02
N SER A 174 -23.38 -25.09 13.53
CA SER A 174 -23.11 -25.02 14.97
C SER A 174 -21.70 -24.50 15.24
N THR A 175 -21.50 -23.98 16.44
CA THR A 175 -20.16 -23.54 16.88
C THR A 175 -19.18 -24.71 16.96
N THR A 176 -19.63 -25.88 17.42
CA THR A 176 -18.80 -27.09 17.51
C THR A 176 -18.25 -27.47 16.14
N GLU A 177 -19.12 -27.53 15.14
CA GLU A 177 -18.76 -27.82 13.75
C GLU A 177 -17.81 -26.77 13.15
N ALA A 178 -18.11 -25.47 13.36
CA ALA A 178 -17.25 -24.40 12.88
C ALA A 178 -15.81 -24.51 13.44
N ARG A 179 -15.68 -24.76 14.74
CA ARG A 179 -14.39 -24.93 15.41
C ARG A 179 -13.67 -26.20 14.99
N ASP A 180 -14.38 -27.30 14.81
CA ASP A 180 -13.79 -28.55 14.32
C ASP A 180 -13.27 -28.38 12.89
N LEU A 181 -14.00 -27.67 12.02
CA LEU A 181 -13.52 -27.33 10.67
C LEU A 181 -12.30 -26.42 10.71
N ASP A 182 -12.33 -25.33 11.47
CA ASP A 182 -11.20 -24.41 11.60
C ASP A 182 -9.92 -25.11 12.09
N GLY A 183 -10.06 -26.09 12.99
CA GLY A 183 -8.95 -26.89 13.50
C GLY A 183 -8.44 -28.01 12.57
N ASN A 184 -9.14 -28.33 11.48
CA ASN A 184 -8.78 -29.44 10.59
C ASN A 184 -8.59 -29.03 9.12
N VAL A 185 -9.05 -27.84 8.71
CA VAL A 185 -8.89 -27.31 7.35
C VAL A 185 -7.57 -26.55 7.23
N TYR A 186 -6.71 -27.01 6.33
CA TYR A 186 -5.41 -26.38 6.00
C TYR A 186 -5.11 -26.35 4.49
N GLN A 187 -6.02 -26.83 3.65
CA GLN A 187 -5.87 -26.90 2.20
C GLN A 187 -7.23 -27.16 1.53
N THR A 188 -7.27 -27.00 0.21
CA THR A 188 -8.43 -27.39 -0.61
C THR A 188 -8.56 -28.91 -0.76
N GLY A 189 -9.77 -29.39 -1.06
CA GLY A 189 -10.09 -30.79 -1.34
C GLY A 189 -11.13 -31.37 -0.40
N ILE A 190 -11.41 -32.68 -0.55
CA ILE A 190 -12.31 -33.40 0.35
C ILE A 190 -11.57 -33.72 1.64
N ILE A 191 -12.12 -33.27 2.76
CA ILE A 191 -11.63 -33.55 4.11
C ILE A 191 -12.71 -34.27 4.91
N THR A 192 -12.29 -35.09 5.87
CA THR A 192 -13.20 -35.77 6.81
C THR A 192 -12.97 -35.21 8.19
N VAL A 193 -14.03 -34.67 8.81
CA VAL A 193 -14.01 -34.16 10.18
C VAL A 193 -15.11 -34.87 10.96
N GLY A 194 -14.70 -35.66 11.95
CA GLY A 194 -15.61 -36.58 12.63
C GLY A 194 -16.24 -37.59 11.67
N SER A 195 -17.57 -37.65 11.62
CA SER A 195 -18.34 -38.52 10.73
C SER A 195 -18.75 -37.85 9.40
N LYS A 196 -18.43 -36.56 9.22
CA LYS A 196 -18.81 -35.77 8.05
C LYS A 196 -17.62 -35.57 7.11
N THR A 197 -17.92 -35.45 5.84
CA THR A 197 -16.99 -35.07 4.78
C THR A 197 -17.38 -33.72 4.22
N TYR A 198 -16.40 -32.84 4.03
CA TYR A 198 -16.55 -31.49 3.51
C TYR A 198 -15.66 -31.33 2.29
N ASN A 199 -16.13 -30.62 1.27
CA ASN A 199 -15.29 -30.27 0.13
C ASN A 199 -14.91 -28.80 0.20
N VAL A 200 -13.63 -28.55 0.50
CA VAL A 200 -13.04 -27.22 0.57
C VAL A 200 -12.60 -26.79 -0.82
N ASP A 201 -13.34 -25.87 -1.46
CA ASP A 201 -13.03 -25.44 -2.83
C ASP A 201 -11.99 -24.31 -2.88
N LYS A 202 -11.91 -23.50 -1.83
CA LYS A 202 -10.98 -22.38 -1.66
C LYS A 202 -10.46 -22.35 -0.23
N TYR A 203 -9.19 -21.99 -0.11
CA TYR A 203 -8.48 -21.84 1.15
C TYR A 203 -7.51 -20.67 1.03
N ALA A 204 -7.43 -19.87 2.08
CA ALA A 204 -6.41 -18.84 2.24
C ALA A 204 -6.08 -18.67 3.72
N GLU A 205 -4.83 -18.33 3.99
CA GLU A 205 -4.33 -17.90 5.29
C GLU A 205 -3.34 -16.75 5.06
N GLY A 206 -3.15 -15.95 6.09
CA GLY A 206 -2.26 -14.80 6.02
C GLY A 206 -2.51 -13.85 7.18
N MET A 207 -2.28 -12.57 6.94
CA MET A 207 -2.34 -11.56 7.97
C MET A 207 -3.22 -10.37 7.57
N VAL A 208 -3.86 -9.74 8.57
CA VAL A 208 -4.58 -8.47 8.42
C VAL A 208 -4.34 -7.56 9.62
N ASP A 209 -4.28 -6.25 9.39
CA ASP A 209 -4.00 -5.27 10.45
C ASP A 209 -5.17 -5.08 11.42
N ARG A 210 -6.37 -5.40 10.96
CA ARG A 210 -7.62 -5.29 11.72
C ARG A 210 -8.71 -6.19 11.15
N VAL A 211 -9.74 -6.41 11.95
CA VAL A 211 -10.93 -7.19 11.57
C VAL A 211 -12.09 -6.23 11.25
N ASP A 212 -12.15 -5.77 10.01
CA ASP A 212 -13.15 -4.83 9.45
C ASP A 212 -13.68 -5.37 8.11
N MET A 213 -14.42 -6.48 8.16
CA MET A 213 -14.86 -7.22 6.98
C MET A 213 -16.35 -6.97 6.70
N HIS A 214 -16.73 -5.68 6.62
CA HIS A 214 -18.02 -5.12 6.17
C HIS A 214 -19.04 -4.75 7.27
N LYS A 215 -19.58 -3.52 7.18
CA LYS A 215 -20.68 -2.84 7.93
C LYS A 215 -20.36 -2.09 9.23
N PHE A 216 -19.13 -2.12 9.75
CA PHE A 216 -18.76 -1.24 10.87
C PHE A 216 -18.38 0.21 10.46
N GLY A 217 -18.59 0.59 9.20
CA GLY A 217 -18.41 1.98 8.74
C GLY A 217 -17.07 2.30 8.06
N GLY A 218 -16.19 1.31 7.86
CA GLY A 218 -14.97 1.45 7.07
C GLY A 218 -15.23 1.29 5.57
N GLY A 219 -14.76 2.23 4.76
CA GLY A 219 -14.90 2.26 3.30
C GLY A 219 -13.98 1.30 2.53
N TRP A 220 -13.62 0.15 3.08
CA TRP A 220 -12.86 -0.86 2.36
C TRP A 220 -13.82 -1.73 1.53
N ALA A 221 -13.50 -1.87 0.25
CA ALA A 221 -14.32 -2.65 -0.68
C ALA A 221 -14.29 -4.13 -0.28
N ASN A 222 -15.37 -4.58 0.39
CA ASN A 222 -16.09 -5.84 0.16
C ASN A 222 -15.28 -7.11 -0.18
N THR A 223 -14.12 -7.34 0.44
CA THR A 223 -13.42 -8.61 0.24
C THR A 223 -12.84 -9.08 1.56
N PHE A 224 -13.29 -10.26 2.00
CA PHE A 224 -12.59 -11.03 3.00
C PHE A 224 -11.14 -11.25 2.57
N PRO A 225 -10.20 -11.42 3.51
CA PRO A 225 -8.78 -11.31 3.23
C PRO A 225 -8.24 -12.39 2.27
N GLY A 226 -8.93 -13.51 2.11
CA GLY A 226 -8.61 -14.50 1.07
C GLY A 226 -8.95 -14.06 -0.36
N GLY A 227 -9.62 -12.93 -0.55
CA GLY A 227 -10.03 -12.44 -1.87
C GLY A 227 -11.23 -13.18 -2.47
N PHE A 228 -11.98 -13.94 -1.67
CA PHE A 228 -13.18 -14.66 -2.08
C PHE A 228 -14.30 -14.53 -1.05
N GLY A 229 -15.55 -14.61 -1.52
CA GLY A 229 -16.75 -14.78 -0.69
C GLY A 229 -17.46 -16.09 -1.06
N GLY A 230 -18.67 -16.31 -0.59
CA GLY A 230 -19.40 -17.54 -0.88
C GLY A 230 -20.71 -17.70 -0.13
N ALA A 231 -21.46 -18.76 -0.41
CA ALA A 231 -22.68 -19.07 0.33
C ALA A 231 -22.39 -19.72 1.71
N HIS A 232 -21.33 -20.54 1.78
CA HIS A 232 -20.90 -21.23 2.99
C HIS A 232 -19.39 -21.12 3.11
N PHE A 233 -18.96 -20.30 4.04
CA PHE A 233 -17.56 -20.08 4.31
C PHE A 233 -17.35 -19.70 5.76
N LEU A 234 -16.11 -19.79 6.17
CA LEU A 234 -15.65 -19.51 7.51
C LEU A 234 -14.46 -18.58 7.42
N VAL A 235 -14.40 -17.63 8.34
CA VAL A 235 -13.22 -16.79 8.58
C VAL A 235 -12.91 -16.83 10.06
N SER A 236 -11.73 -17.29 10.42
CA SER A 236 -11.20 -17.17 11.76
C SER A 236 -10.03 -16.20 11.77
N VAL A 237 -9.88 -15.51 12.89
CA VAL A 237 -8.77 -14.60 13.15
C VAL A 237 -8.22 -14.87 14.54
N SER A 238 -6.91 -14.79 14.69
CA SER A 238 -6.26 -14.97 15.97
C SER A 238 -5.07 -14.04 16.13
N ALA A 239 -4.81 -13.62 17.36
CA ALA A 239 -3.66 -12.82 17.72
C ALA A 239 -3.36 -12.98 19.22
N LYS A 240 -2.11 -12.76 19.60
CA LYS A 240 -1.82 -12.38 20.99
C LYS A 240 -2.16 -10.91 21.14
N VAL A 241 -2.89 -10.53 22.17
CA VAL A 241 -3.22 -9.12 22.44
C VAL A 241 -2.82 -8.74 23.84
N THR A 242 -2.18 -7.58 24.01
CA THR A 242 -1.93 -6.97 25.32
C THR A 242 -2.99 -5.92 25.58
N ILE A 243 -3.75 -6.14 26.65
CA ILE A 243 -4.88 -5.33 27.08
C ILE A 243 -4.40 -4.43 28.21
N PRO A 244 -4.52 -3.10 28.10
CA PRO A 244 -4.14 -2.20 29.19
C PRO A 244 -5.05 -2.40 30.42
N ALA A 245 -4.50 -2.15 31.60
CA ALA A 245 -5.28 -2.13 32.84
C ALA A 245 -6.55 -1.26 32.70
N GLY A 246 -7.70 -1.78 33.12
CA GLY A 246 -8.98 -1.09 33.03
C GLY A 246 -10.16 -2.01 32.75
N THR A 247 -11.33 -1.39 32.70
CA THR A 247 -12.58 -2.02 32.26
C THR A 247 -12.76 -1.78 30.77
N TRP A 248 -13.11 -2.82 30.03
CA TRP A 248 -13.26 -2.79 28.59
C TRP A 248 -14.53 -3.53 28.17
N THR A 249 -15.12 -3.09 27.06
CA THR A 249 -16.15 -3.85 26.36
C THR A 249 -15.67 -4.19 24.96
N MET A 250 -15.76 -5.46 24.60
CA MET A 250 -15.56 -5.93 23.24
C MET A 250 -16.88 -6.14 22.52
N ILE A 251 -16.87 -5.90 21.22
CA ILE A 251 -17.98 -6.18 20.30
C ILE A 251 -17.47 -7.04 19.15
N ILE A 252 -18.23 -8.08 18.83
CA ILE A 252 -18.07 -8.86 17.59
C ILE A 252 -19.37 -8.79 16.80
N GLY A 253 -19.27 -8.35 15.54
CA GLY A 253 -20.38 -8.21 14.61
C GLY A 253 -20.29 -9.24 13.49
N SER A 254 -21.41 -9.86 13.13
CA SER A 254 -21.46 -10.79 12.00
C SER A 254 -22.85 -10.99 11.41
N ASP A 255 -22.87 -11.56 10.21
CA ASP A 255 -24.05 -12.02 9.45
C ASP A 255 -23.60 -13.30 8.73
N ASP A 256 -23.75 -14.51 9.26
CA ASP A 256 -24.51 -14.97 10.43
C ASP A 256 -23.71 -15.20 11.73
N GLY A 257 -23.11 -16.40 11.90
CA GLY A 257 -22.66 -16.93 13.18
C GLY A 257 -21.30 -16.36 13.60
N ARG A 258 -21.09 -16.19 14.91
CA ARG A 258 -19.90 -15.56 15.48
C ARG A 258 -19.49 -16.16 16.79
N ILE A 259 -18.18 -16.21 17.04
CA ILE A 259 -17.62 -16.36 18.37
C ILE A 259 -16.40 -15.45 18.55
N LEU A 260 -16.23 -14.94 19.75
CA LEU A 260 -15.01 -14.31 20.26
C LEU A 260 -14.62 -15.03 21.54
N GLN A 261 -13.36 -15.42 21.63
CA GLN A 261 -12.75 -16.08 22.76
C GLN A 261 -11.46 -15.36 23.14
N MET A 262 -11.29 -15.09 24.42
CA MET A 262 -10.03 -14.59 24.99
C MET A 262 -9.63 -15.48 26.15
N LYS A 263 -8.64 -16.37 25.92
CA LYS A 263 -8.18 -17.28 26.97
C LYS A 263 -7.53 -16.47 28.10
N GLY A 264 -8.04 -16.60 29.31
CA GLY A 264 -7.54 -15.89 30.49
C GLY A 264 -8.33 -14.63 30.86
N ILE A 265 -9.25 -14.17 30.01
CA ILE A 265 -10.24 -13.16 30.36
C ILE A 265 -11.57 -13.86 30.62
N LEU A 266 -12.30 -13.44 31.65
CA LEU A 266 -13.71 -13.83 31.85
C LEU A 266 -14.57 -12.60 31.59
N PHE A 267 -15.55 -12.73 30.69
CA PHE A 267 -16.52 -11.66 30.47
C PHE A 267 -17.48 -11.60 31.66
N GLU A 268 -17.44 -10.52 32.42
CA GLU A 268 -18.27 -10.31 33.62
C GLU A 268 -19.73 -10.10 33.26
N GLN A 269 -19.98 -9.41 32.14
CA GLN A 269 -21.31 -9.14 31.63
C GLN A 269 -21.31 -9.28 30.11
N VAL A 270 -22.42 -9.72 29.54
CA VAL A 270 -22.54 -10.01 28.11
C VAL A 270 -23.88 -9.55 27.55
N SER A 271 -23.94 -9.29 26.25
CA SER A 271 -25.19 -9.03 25.54
C SER A 271 -25.16 -9.60 24.11
N GLY A 272 -26.34 -9.81 23.52
CA GLY A 272 -26.47 -10.32 22.14
C GLY A 272 -25.95 -11.76 21.96
N GLN A 273 -26.16 -12.62 22.95
CA GLN A 273 -25.70 -14.01 23.00
C GLN A 273 -26.86 -14.99 22.80
N ASN A 274 -26.56 -16.20 22.34
CA ASN A 274 -27.37 -17.39 22.56
C ASN A 274 -26.52 -18.48 23.24
N ILE A 275 -27.15 -19.57 23.68
CA ILE A 275 -26.41 -20.76 24.13
C ILE A 275 -25.79 -21.41 22.89
N LEU A 276 -24.47 -21.59 22.90
CA LEU A 276 -23.76 -22.29 21.82
C LEU A 276 -23.80 -23.82 22.04
N SER A 277 -23.71 -24.56 20.93
CA SER A 277 -23.66 -26.02 20.91
C SER A 277 -22.45 -26.60 21.64
N ASP A 278 -21.34 -25.86 21.75
CA ASP A 278 -20.15 -26.22 22.54
C ASP A 278 -20.13 -25.57 23.94
N GLY A 279 -21.22 -24.92 24.33
CA GLY A 279 -21.40 -24.26 25.63
C GLY A 279 -20.36 -23.17 25.91
N GLY A 280 -20.13 -22.88 27.19
CA GLY A 280 -19.05 -21.98 27.63
C GLY A 280 -19.14 -20.55 27.08
N VAL A 281 -20.36 -20.05 26.90
CA VAL A 281 -20.68 -18.66 26.61
C VAL A 281 -21.55 -18.09 27.72
N GLY A 282 -21.48 -16.78 27.90
CA GLY A 282 -22.21 -16.08 28.96
C GLY A 282 -21.29 -15.33 29.91
N ALA A 283 -21.91 -14.66 30.89
CA ALA A 283 -21.16 -14.06 31.99
C ALA A 283 -20.35 -15.12 32.75
N GLY A 284 -19.13 -14.78 33.15
CA GLY A 284 -18.19 -15.67 33.83
C GLY A 284 -17.47 -16.65 32.90
N THR A 285 -17.58 -16.49 31.57
CA THR A 285 -16.90 -17.37 30.60
C THR A 285 -15.89 -16.59 29.75
N PRO A 286 -14.88 -17.25 29.17
CA PRO A 286 -13.91 -16.59 28.31
C PRO A 286 -14.41 -16.36 26.87
N ARG A 287 -15.71 -16.55 26.63
CA ARG A 287 -16.27 -16.54 25.28
C ARG A 287 -17.61 -15.83 25.21
N ILE A 288 -17.81 -15.18 24.08
CA ILE A 288 -19.09 -14.64 23.65
C ILE A 288 -19.34 -15.08 22.21
N GLY A 289 -20.57 -15.30 21.82
CA GLY A 289 -20.95 -15.64 20.46
C GLY A 289 -22.45 -15.72 20.24
N TYR A 290 -22.79 -15.98 18.99
CA TYR A 290 -24.14 -16.27 18.54
C TYR A 290 -24.07 -17.28 17.40
N GLU A 291 -24.69 -18.45 17.54
CA GLU A 291 -24.55 -19.51 16.52
C GLU A 291 -25.67 -19.61 15.49
N TYR A 292 -26.84 -19.03 15.75
CA TYR A 292 -27.95 -19.12 14.81
C TYR A 292 -27.81 -18.14 13.64
N ALA A 293 -28.39 -18.51 12.50
CA ALA A 293 -28.53 -17.61 11.35
C ALA A 293 -29.21 -16.30 11.76
N THR A 294 -28.62 -15.18 11.42
CA THR A 294 -29.07 -13.85 11.82
C THR A 294 -28.56 -12.82 10.85
N ALA A 295 -29.42 -11.85 10.50
CA ALA A 295 -28.93 -10.64 9.85
C ALA A 295 -27.87 -9.97 10.73
N HIS A 296 -27.04 -9.11 10.12
CA HIS A 296 -25.95 -8.43 10.82
C HIS A 296 -26.29 -7.99 12.26
N ALA A 297 -25.70 -8.67 13.23
CA ALA A 297 -25.96 -8.50 14.64
C ALA A 297 -24.67 -8.56 15.45
N TYR A 298 -24.76 -8.16 16.72
CA TYR A 298 -23.60 -8.01 17.58
C TYR A 298 -23.72 -8.85 18.84
N SER A 299 -22.58 -9.39 19.24
CA SER A 299 -22.34 -9.98 20.54
C SER A 299 -21.35 -9.09 21.28
N LYS A 300 -21.60 -8.81 22.56
CA LYS A 300 -20.71 -7.97 23.36
C LYS A 300 -20.37 -8.62 24.69
N GLY A 301 -19.20 -8.31 25.20
CA GLY A 301 -18.71 -8.77 26.50
C GLY A 301 -17.90 -7.67 27.18
N MET A 302 -18.26 -7.38 28.42
CA MET A 302 -17.53 -6.47 29.31
C MET A 302 -16.66 -7.28 30.27
N PHE A 303 -15.45 -6.82 30.53
CA PHE A 303 -14.52 -7.41 31.49
C PHE A 303 -13.58 -6.34 32.07
N THR A 304 -12.95 -6.66 33.19
CA THR A 304 -11.93 -5.81 33.82
C THR A 304 -10.61 -6.56 33.97
N VAL A 305 -9.51 -5.89 33.65
CA VAL A 305 -8.14 -6.35 33.95
C VAL A 305 -7.46 -5.37 34.91
N ALA A 306 -6.83 -5.88 35.97
CA ALA A 306 -6.20 -5.05 37.00
C ALA A 306 -4.85 -4.46 36.56
N ASP A 307 -4.14 -5.20 35.71
CA ASP A 307 -2.84 -4.85 35.16
C ASP A 307 -2.84 -5.13 33.65
N ASP A 308 -1.84 -4.61 32.94
CA ASP A 308 -1.62 -4.93 31.53
C ASP A 308 -1.54 -6.45 31.36
N THR A 309 -2.49 -7.00 30.61
CA THR A 309 -2.71 -8.45 30.52
C THR A 309 -2.58 -8.91 29.08
N THR A 310 -1.72 -9.90 28.82
CA THR A 310 -1.56 -10.49 27.49
C THR A 310 -2.33 -11.80 27.37
N VAL A 311 -3.16 -11.93 26.35
CA VAL A 311 -4.01 -13.12 26.11
C VAL A 311 -4.00 -13.56 24.66
N ASP A 312 -4.34 -14.83 24.44
CA ASP A 312 -4.66 -15.33 23.10
C ASP A 312 -6.12 -14.96 22.79
N LEU A 313 -6.28 -14.09 21.80
CA LEU A 313 -7.55 -13.73 21.20
C LEU A 313 -7.81 -14.62 19.99
N TYR A 314 -9.03 -15.13 19.91
CA TYR A 314 -9.54 -15.88 18.78
C TYR A 314 -10.96 -15.42 18.48
N ALA A 315 -11.22 -15.02 17.25
CA ALA A 315 -12.56 -14.69 16.80
C ALA A 315 -12.86 -15.43 15.50
N MET A 316 -14.12 -15.79 15.30
CA MET A 316 -14.52 -16.51 14.11
C MET A 316 -15.92 -16.09 13.69
N PHE A 317 -16.09 -16.07 12.39
CA PHE A 317 -17.32 -15.85 11.67
C PHE A 317 -17.58 -17.05 10.74
N TRP A 318 -18.84 -17.50 10.65
CA TRP A 318 -19.25 -18.44 9.61
C TRP A 318 -20.61 -18.09 9.04
N LYS A 319 -20.76 -18.41 7.76
CA LYS A 319 -21.95 -18.09 6.99
C LYS A 319 -22.91 -19.27 6.90
N ALA A 320 -24.19 -19.00 7.19
CA ALA A 320 -25.31 -19.91 6.98
C ALA A 320 -26.32 -19.39 5.93
N GLY A 321 -26.10 -18.20 5.35
CA GLY A 321 -26.87 -17.61 4.27
C GLY A 321 -26.71 -16.09 4.27
N GLY A 322 -27.58 -15.36 3.56
CA GLY A 322 -27.74 -13.92 3.79
C GLY A 322 -26.53 -13.04 3.45
N GLY A 323 -26.35 -11.98 4.25
CA GLY A 323 -25.31 -10.99 4.09
C GLY A 323 -23.94 -11.54 4.48
N GLU A 324 -22.91 -10.71 4.37
CA GLU A 324 -21.56 -11.08 4.80
C GLU A 324 -20.98 -9.93 5.60
N SER A 325 -20.57 -10.20 6.83
CA SER A 325 -19.90 -9.20 7.67
C SER A 325 -19.15 -9.89 8.79
N PHE A 326 -17.97 -9.36 9.13
CA PHE A 326 -17.23 -9.78 10.30
C PHE A 326 -16.39 -8.64 10.84
N ASP A 327 -16.77 -8.11 12.00
CA ASP A 327 -16.14 -6.95 12.61
C ASP A 327 -15.75 -7.23 14.06
N LEU A 328 -14.59 -6.73 14.48
CA LEU A 328 -14.14 -6.78 15.87
C LEU A 328 -13.79 -5.37 16.36
N GLY A 329 -14.35 -4.99 17.50
CA GLY A 329 -14.13 -3.67 18.07
C GLY A 329 -14.02 -3.66 19.58
N ILE A 330 -13.49 -2.55 20.09
CA ILE A 330 -13.29 -2.29 21.50
C ILE A 330 -13.79 -0.91 21.91
N ALA A 331 -14.20 -0.79 23.17
CA ALA A 331 -14.55 0.47 23.81
C ALA A 331 -14.12 0.44 25.29
N PRO A 332 -13.67 1.57 25.85
CA PRO A 332 -13.37 1.68 27.28
C PRO A 332 -14.66 1.65 28.11
N GLY A 333 -14.57 1.04 29.30
CA GLY A 333 -15.65 0.94 30.28
C GLY A 333 -16.75 -0.06 29.91
N ASP A 334 -17.85 -0.03 30.66
CA ASP A 334 -19.09 -0.75 30.33
C ASP A 334 -19.83 -0.03 29.20
N SER A 335 -19.83 -0.65 28.02
CA SER A 335 -20.45 -0.14 26.80
C SER A 335 -21.43 -1.16 26.19
N LEU A 336 -21.99 -2.06 27.01
CA LEU A 336 -22.89 -3.11 26.53
C LEU A 336 -24.15 -2.55 25.83
N SER A 337 -24.66 -1.41 26.28
CA SER A 337 -25.81 -0.71 25.70
C SER A 337 -25.44 0.28 24.60
N SER A 338 -24.17 0.62 24.44
CA SER A 338 -23.71 1.63 23.47
C SER A 338 -23.94 1.18 22.02
N PRO A 339 -24.25 2.10 21.10
CA PRO A 339 -24.36 1.77 19.68
C PRO A 339 -22.99 1.37 19.10
N LYS A 340 -22.98 0.68 17.96
CA LYS A 340 -21.73 0.26 17.28
C LYS A 340 -20.76 1.41 17.01
N SER A 341 -21.27 2.61 16.73
CA SER A 341 -20.47 3.81 16.45
C SER A 341 -19.65 4.30 17.64
N TYR A 342 -19.88 3.74 18.83
CA TYR A 342 -19.09 4.04 20.03
C TYR A 342 -17.80 3.21 20.11
N PHE A 343 -17.71 2.11 19.35
CA PHE A 343 -16.57 1.22 19.37
C PHE A 343 -15.57 1.62 18.28
N SER A 344 -14.29 1.51 18.60
CA SER A 344 -13.23 1.57 17.60
C SER A 344 -12.89 0.16 17.14
N PHE A 345 -12.40 0.01 15.91
CA PHE A 345 -11.86 -1.25 15.44
C PHE A 345 -10.71 -1.68 16.35
N LEU A 346 -10.60 -3.00 16.57
CA LEU A 346 -9.41 -3.54 17.20
C LEU A 346 -8.28 -3.56 16.16
N GLU A 347 -7.26 -2.75 16.41
CA GLU A 347 -6.03 -2.58 15.63
C GLU A 347 -4.89 -2.23 16.61
N ASP A 348 -3.63 -2.38 16.19
CA ASP A 348 -2.50 -2.09 17.07
C ASP A 348 -2.46 -0.61 17.51
N GLY A 349 -2.19 -0.39 18.79
CA GLY A 349 -2.11 0.95 19.40
C GLY A 349 -3.46 1.56 19.81
N VAL A 350 -4.60 1.02 19.38
CA VAL A 350 -5.91 1.63 19.69
C VAL A 350 -6.21 1.59 21.19
N TYR A 351 -6.44 2.77 21.78
CA TYR A 351 -6.57 2.96 23.22
C TYR A 351 -5.42 2.36 24.06
N GLY A 352 -4.22 2.21 23.49
CA GLY A 352 -3.06 1.60 24.14
C GLY A 352 -3.02 0.07 24.09
N TRP A 353 -4.01 -0.58 23.47
CA TRP A 353 -3.94 -2.01 23.19
C TRP A 353 -2.78 -2.31 22.24
N LYS A 354 -2.18 -3.49 22.40
CA LYS A 354 -1.16 -3.98 21.47
C LYS A 354 -1.60 -5.27 20.84
N VAL A 355 -1.45 -5.38 19.53
CA VAL A 355 -1.57 -6.64 18.81
C VAL A 355 -0.16 -7.20 18.70
N GLY A 356 0.05 -8.41 19.19
CA GLY A 356 1.33 -9.08 19.11
C GLY A 356 1.73 -9.23 17.66
N ALA A 357 3.00 -8.96 17.36
CA ALA A 357 3.55 -9.31 16.07
C ALA A 357 3.53 -10.83 15.90
N CYS A 358 3.32 -11.26 14.67
CA CYS A 358 3.74 -12.58 14.27
C CYS A 358 5.26 -12.60 14.04
#